data_AF-A0A920PBL9-F1
#
_entry.id   AF-A0A920PBL9-F1
#
_cell.length_a   1.000
_cell.length_b   1.000
_cell.length_c   1.000
_cell.angle_alpha   90.00
_cell.angle_beta   90.00
_cell.angle_gamma   90.00
#
_symmetry.space_group_name_H-M   'P 1'
#
loop_
_entity.id
_entity.type
_entity.pdbx_description
1 polymer ?
#
loop_
_entity_poly.entity_id
_entity_poly.type
_entity_poly.pdbx_seq_one_letter_code
_entity_poly.pdbx_strand_id
1 'polypeptide(L)'
;MGQIPGSTIWGWRMRVELSRILLQSPDVLLLDEPSNHLDLQSVVWLESFLLSYEGSILLISHDRKFLNTLTTRIFNWIAELSQFMSVTMITMKG
;
A
#
# COMPACT_ATOMS: atom_id res chain seq x y z
N MET A 1 23.69 16.72 -18.09
CA MET A 1 23.62 15.62 -17.12
C MET A 1 22.14 15.36 -16.85
N GLY A 2 21.53 14.40 -17.54
CA GLY A 2 20.08 14.15 -17.46
C GLY A 2 19.72 13.48 -16.14
N GLN A 3 18.73 14.02 -15.43
CA GLN A 3 18.18 13.36 -14.25
C GLN A 3 17.50 12.05 -14.69
N ILE A 4 17.80 10.97 -13.97
CA ILE A 4 17.20 9.66 -14.22
C ILE A 4 15.70 9.76 -13.88
N PRO A 5 14.78 9.50 -14.82
CA PRO A 5 13.35 9.52 -14.53
C PRO A 5 12.99 8.22 -13.80
N GLY A 6 12.74 8.28 -12.49
CA GLY A 6 12.21 7.12 -11.77
C GLY A 6 12.45 7.03 -10.26
N SER A 7 12.74 8.13 -9.56
CA SER A 7 13.01 8.02 -8.12
C SER A 7 12.72 9.30 -7.36
N THR A 8 11.46 9.55 -7.07
CA THR A 8 11.17 10.48 -5.98
C THR A 8 11.81 9.90 -4.71
N ILE A 9 12.56 10.71 -3.96
CA ILE A 9 13.29 10.31 -2.74
C ILE A 9 12.37 9.58 -1.75
N TRP A 10 11.07 9.90 -1.80
CA TRP A 10 9.99 9.27 -1.06
C TRP A 10 9.78 7.79 -1.38
N GLY A 11 9.77 7.39 -2.67
CA GLY A 11 9.62 6.00 -3.06
C GLY A 11 10.76 5.11 -2.55
N TRP A 12 11.99 5.62 -2.57
CA TRP A 12 13.15 4.90 -2.01
C TRP A 12 13.09 4.79 -0.49
N ARG A 13 12.68 5.85 0.21
CA ARG A 13 12.49 5.81 1.66
C ARG A 13 11.45 4.76 2.05
N MET A 14 10.35 4.69 1.33
CA MET A 14 9.31 3.70 1.58
C MET A 14 9.82 2.26 1.38
N ARG A 15 10.62 2.00 0.33
CA ARG A 15 11.25 0.70 0.11
C ARG A 15 12.16 0.29 1.28
N VAL A 16 12.93 1.24 1.83
CA VAL A 16 13.83 0.99 2.97
C VAL A 16 13.05 0.74 4.26
N GLU A 17 11.97 1.48 4.51
CA GLU A 17 11.15 1.22 5.71
C GLU A 17 10.39 -0.10 5.61
N LEU A 18 9.83 -0.42 4.45
CA LEU A 18 9.21 -1.72 4.21
C LEU A 18 10.23 -2.85 4.38
N SER A 19 11.44 -2.73 3.84
CA SER A 19 12.46 -3.78 3.99
C SER A 19 12.84 -4.02 5.45
N ARG A 20 12.90 -2.96 6.28
CA ARG A 20 13.12 -3.10 7.72
C ARG A 20 12.00 -3.86 8.43
N ILE A 21 10.75 -3.58 8.08
CA ILE A 21 9.57 -4.26 8.65
C ILE A 21 9.55 -5.74 8.23
N LEU A 22 9.87 -6.03 6.98
CA LEU A 22 9.86 -7.40 6.43
C LEU A 22 10.91 -8.32 7.03
N LEU A 23 12.04 -7.77 7.49
CA LEU A 23 13.06 -8.54 8.21
C LEU A 23 12.53 -9.14 9.52
N GLN A 24 11.41 -8.63 10.04
CA GLN A 24 10.74 -9.17 11.23
C GLN A 24 9.66 -10.22 10.88
N SER A 25 9.41 -10.46 9.59
CA SER A 25 8.40 -11.41 9.08
C SER A 25 7.04 -11.29 9.78
N PRO A 26 6.40 -10.10 9.77
CA PRO A 26 5.17 -9.90 10.54
C PRO A 26 3.98 -10.64 9.91
N ASP A 27 3.11 -11.21 10.74
CA ASP A 27 1.89 -11.87 10.26
C ASP A 27 0.88 -10.89 9.63
N VAL A 28 0.94 -9.62 10.07
CA VAL A 28 0.04 -8.54 9.64
C VAL A 28 0.83 -7.25 9.35
N LEU A 29 0.64 -6.71 8.15
CA LEU A 29 1.18 -5.42 7.73
C LEU A 29 0.09 -4.34 7.82
N LEU A 30 0.38 -3.21 8.49
CA LEU A 30 -0.53 -2.07 8.60
C LEU A 30 0.03 -0.90 7.78
N LEU A 31 -0.76 -0.38 6.83
CA LEU A 31 -0.35 0.72 5.94
C LEU A 31 -1.40 1.82 5.93
N ASP A 32 -1.00 3.04 6.27
CA ASP A 32 -1.85 4.24 6.21
C ASP A 32 -1.41 5.14 5.05
N GLU A 33 -2.29 5.31 4.06
CA GLU A 33 -2.06 6.06 2.82
C GLU A 33 -0.75 5.76 2.08
N PRO A 34 -0.45 4.49 1.77
CA PRO A 34 0.87 4.08 1.29
C PRO A 34 1.16 4.50 -0.16
N SER A 35 0.15 4.83 -0.96
CA SER A 35 0.32 5.35 -2.33
C SER A 35 0.61 6.85 -2.36
N ASN A 36 0.43 7.56 -1.24
CA ASN A 36 0.55 9.01 -1.21
C ASN A 36 2.01 9.46 -1.41
N HIS A 37 2.19 10.56 -2.14
CA HIS A 37 3.51 11.11 -2.51
C HIS A 37 4.44 10.18 -3.32
N LEU A 38 3.96 9.00 -3.75
CA LEU A 38 4.68 8.13 -4.67
C LEU A 38 4.48 8.56 -6.12
N ASP A 39 5.53 8.41 -6.92
CA ASP A 39 5.40 8.47 -8.38
C ASP A 39 4.80 7.16 -8.92
N LEU A 40 4.30 7.20 -10.15
CA LEU A 40 3.60 6.06 -10.77
C LEU A 40 4.42 4.76 -10.74
N GLN A 41 5.74 4.83 -10.97
CA GLN A 41 6.59 3.62 -10.94
C GLN A 41 6.69 3.04 -9.52
N SER A 42 6.77 3.90 -8.51
CA SER A 42 6.79 3.48 -7.11
C SER A 42 5.46 2.86 -6.67
N VAL A 43 4.33 3.38 -7.17
CA VAL A 43 3.00 2.78 -6.93
C VAL A 43 2.92 1.38 -7.54
N VAL A 44 3.32 1.20 -8.80
CA VAL A 44 3.28 -0.13 -9.47
C VAL A 44 4.19 -1.14 -8.77
N TRP A 45 5.36 -0.70 -8.30
CA TRP A 45 6.24 -1.55 -7.50
C TRP A 45 5.58 -1.95 -6.18
N LEU A 46 4.99 -0.98 -5.47
CA LEU A 46 4.30 -1.22 -4.21
C LEU A 46 3.15 -2.20 -4.41
N GLU A 47 2.39 -2.05 -5.50
CA GLU A 47 1.28 -2.95 -5.80
C GLU A 47 1.77 -4.40 -5.98
N SER A 48 2.81 -4.58 -6.80
CA SER A 48 3.42 -5.89 -7.05
C SER A 48 3.97 -6.50 -5.76
N PHE A 49 4.58 -5.69 -4.91
CA PHE A 49 5.10 -6.11 -3.61
C PHE A 49 3.98 -6.61 -2.69
N LEU A 50 2.91 -5.83 -2.52
CA LEU A 50 1.77 -6.19 -1.67
C LEU A 50 1.02 -7.42 -2.19
N LEU A 51 0.96 -7.62 -3.52
CA LEU A 51 0.41 -8.84 -4.13
C LEU A 51 1.25 -10.09 -3.84
N SER A 52 2.57 -9.94 -3.66
CA SER A 52 3.48 -11.05 -3.36
C SER A 52 3.67 -11.33 -1.86
N TYR A 53 3.05 -10.53 -1.00
CA TYR A 53 3.26 -10.63 0.44
C TYR A 53 2.51 -11.81 1.04
N GLU A 54 3.26 -12.77 1.60
CA GLU A 54 2.72 -13.94 2.30
C GLU A 54 2.28 -13.55 3.72
N GLY A 55 1.15 -12.85 3.84
CA GLY A 55 0.60 -12.39 5.12
C GLY A 55 -0.67 -11.57 4.96
N SER A 56 -1.25 -11.11 6.07
CA SER A 56 -2.42 -10.24 6.02
C SER A 56 -2.02 -8.77 5.92
N ILE A 57 -2.79 -7.96 5.17
CA ILE A 57 -2.50 -6.53 4.97
C ILE A 57 -3.73 -5.71 5.36
N LEU A 58 -3.61 -4.86 6.37
CA LEU A 58 -4.59 -3.81 6.64
C LEU A 58 -4.11 -2.53 5.97
N LEU A 59 -4.92 -2.00 5.05
CA LEU A 59 -4.54 -0.84 4.27
C LEU A 59 -5.62 0.24 4.35
N ILE A 60 -5.21 1.47 4.54
CA ILE A 60 -6.10 2.63 4.51
C ILE A 60 -5.69 3.46 3.30
N SER A 61 -6.65 3.73 2.41
CA SER A 61 -6.42 4.63 1.29
C SER A 61 -7.71 5.24 0.79
N HIS A 62 -7.62 6.48 0.33
CA HIS A 62 -8.67 7.15 -0.44
C HIS A 62 -8.66 6.77 -1.94
N ASP A 63 -7.62 6.10 -2.45
CA ASP A 63 -7.51 5.72 -3.86
C ASP A 63 -8.19 4.38 -4.15
N ARG A 64 -9.39 4.46 -4.73
CA ARG A 64 -10.19 3.29 -5.13
C ARG A 64 -9.52 2.42 -6.19
N LYS A 65 -8.72 3.00 -7.11
CA LYS A 65 -8.05 2.21 -8.16
C LYS A 65 -6.98 1.33 -7.56
N PHE A 66 -6.15 1.92 -6.70
CA PHE A 66 -5.12 1.21 -5.95
C PHE A 66 -5.72 0.10 -5.09
N LEU A 67 -6.79 0.40 -4.36
CA LEU A 67 -7.52 -0.61 -3.57
C LEU A 67 -8.03 -1.77 -4.43
N ASN A 68 -8.65 -1.48 -5.57
CA ASN A 68 -9.22 -2.51 -6.46
C ASN A 68 -8.14 -3.41 -7.09
N THR A 69 -6.96 -2.88 -7.41
CA THR A 69 -5.84 -3.69 -7.92
C THR A 69 -5.34 -4.70 -6.88
N LEU A 70 -5.39 -4.30 -5.60
CA LEU A 70 -4.83 -5.07 -4.50
C LEU A 70 -5.83 -5.98 -3.78
N THR A 71 -7.13 -5.81 -3.94
CA THR A 71 -8.09 -6.53 -3.08
C THR A 71 -8.56 -7.86 -3.66
N THR A 72 -8.43 -8.92 -2.85
CA THR A 72 -9.23 -10.15 -3.01
C THR A 72 -10.62 -10.00 -2.39
N ARG A 73 -10.76 -9.19 -1.32
CA ARG A 73 -12.02 -8.84 -0.66
C ARG A 73 -11.94 -7.39 -0.16
N ILE A 74 -13.01 -6.63 -0.37
CA ILE A 74 -13.12 -5.23 0.10
C ILE A 74 -14.12 -5.20 1.26
N PHE A 75 -13.66 -4.76 2.43
CA PHE A 75 -14.56 -4.33 3.51
C PHE A 75 -14.72 -2.82 3.42
N ASN A 76 -15.91 -2.34 3.06
CA ASN A 76 -16.26 -0.93 3.13
C ASN A 76 -16.92 -0.66 4.48
N TRP A 77 -16.22 0.04 5.37
CA TRP A 77 -16.84 0.58 6.57
C TRP A 77 -17.53 1.91 6.25
N ILE A 78 -18.86 1.92 6.29
CA ILE A 78 -19.64 3.16 6.26
C ILE A 78 -19.89 3.56 7.71
N ALA A 79 -19.09 4.50 8.22
CA ALA A 79 -19.45 5.24 9.42
C ALA A 79 -20.21 6.50 8.98
N GLU A 80 -21.44 6.70 9.45
CA GLU A 80 -22.31 7.84 9.12
C GLU A 80 -21.70 9.23 9.44
N LEU A 81 -20.51 9.28 10.05
CA LEU A 81 -19.82 10.50 10.44
C LEU A 81 -18.58 10.87 9.60
N SER A 82 -18.23 10.12 8.55
CA SER A 82 -17.16 10.58 7.65
C SER A 82 -17.36 10.08 6.22
N GLN A 83 -17.97 10.92 5.38
CA GLN A 83 -18.04 10.73 3.93
C GLN A 83 -16.65 10.72 3.22
N PHE A 84 -15.54 10.71 3.96
CA PHE A 84 -14.20 10.97 3.42
C PHE A 84 -13.16 9.86 3.67
N MET A 85 -13.44 8.83 4.46
CA MET A 85 -12.44 7.78 4.74
C MET A 85 -12.96 6.39 4.39
N SER A 86 -12.36 5.78 3.37
CA SER A 86 -12.56 4.36 3.06
C SER A 86 -11.46 3.57 3.78
N VAL A 87 -11.80 2.94 4.91
CA VAL A 87 -10.89 1.97 5.55
C VAL A 87 -11.11 0.64 4.86
N THR A 88 -10.07 0.04 4.27
CA THR A 88 -10.21 -1.20 3.48
C THR A 88 -9.28 -2.30 3.99
N MET A 89 -9.87 -3.29 4.66
CA MET A 89 -9.12 -4.46 5.09
C MET A 89 -8.88 -5.42 3.93
N ILE A 90 -7.61 -5.61 3.55
CA ILE A 90 -7.18 -6.51 2.46
C ILE A 90 -6.59 -7.79 3.05
N THR A 91 -7.43 -8.80 3.30
CA THR A 91 -6.91 -10.12 3.65
C THR A 91 -6.44 -10.83 2.38
N MET A 92 -5.12 -10.85 2.15
CA MET A 92 -4.48 -11.80 1.24
C MET A 92 -4.37 -13.13 1.99
N LYS A 93 -4.87 -14.21 1.40
CA LYS A 93 -4.59 -15.56 1.89
C LYS A 93 -3.21 -15.96 1.37
N GLY A 94 -2.38 -16.52 2.25
CA GLY A 94 -1.35 -17.48 1.84
C GLY A 94 -1.99 -18.69 1.15
#